data_AF-A0A9P0A0V0-F1
#
_entry.id   AF-A0A9P0A0V0-F1
#
_cell.length_a   1.000
_cell.length_b   1.000
_cell.length_c   1.000
_cell.angle_alpha   90.00
_cell.angle_beta   90.00
_cell.angle_gamma   90.00
#
_symmetry.space_group_name_H-M   'P 1'
#
loop_
_entity.id
_entity.type
_entity.pdbx_description
1 polymer ?
#
loop_
_entity_poly.entity_id
_entity_poly.type
_entity_poly.pdbx_seq_one_letter_code
_entity_poly.pdbx_strand_id
1 'polypeptide(L)'
;MGCLENSQIQFKVPVTLLREIKQDLKLETLENAPPVIKKALECPAKGKIVYLEDLSWMHSRVSNKACFHEWIAQCTILLPRLKEEPRNPELEARCQKLKADQADREYRRMIMNVDSSRKPFTDDSIGSQIRQMNSQLIAVAQFVFSVAAGFLFGFVGIELFVGEQDTGFRLLLGVICALIIALAEIYFLAQQLADVVTPPAPLAPPGSKIHRD
;
A
#
# COMPACT_ATOMS: atom_id res chain seq x y z
N MET A 1 -2.84 14.87 15.41
CA MET A 1 -1.79 14.61 16.43
C MET A 1 -2.51 14.71 17.76
N GLY A 2 -2.83 13.56 18.38
CA GLY A 2 -3.58 13.58 19.64
C GLY A 2 -2.73 14.21 20.75
N CYS A 3 -3.26 15.22 21.42
CA CYS A 3 -2.58 15.83 22.56
C CYS A 3 -2.65 14.88 23.77
N LEU A 4 -1.50 14.64 24.40
CA LEU A 4 -1.44 13.93 25.68
C LEU A 4 -2.06 14.81 26.76
N GLU A 5 -3.00 14.27 27.53
CA GLU A 5 -3.65 15.01 28.63
C GLU A 5 -2.69 15.23 29.81
N ASN A 6 -1.66 14.39 29.94
CA ASN A 6 -0.54 14.55 30.87
C ASN A 6 0.73 13.96 30.27
N SER A 7 1.73 14.78 29.93
CA SER A 7 2.98 14.31 29.30
C SER A 7 3.94 13.60 30.28
N GLN A 8 3.59 13.48 31.57
CA GLN A 8 4.47 12.97 32.61
C GLN A 8 4.06 11.57 33.06
N ILE A 9 5.06 10.69 33.19
CA ILE A 9 4.91 9.34 33.74
C ILE A 9 4.69 9.45 35.25
N GLN A 10 3.63 8.80 35.73
CA GLN A 10 3.23 8.81 37.12
C GLN A 10 3.51 7.43 37.77
N PHE A 11 4.10 7.42 38.95
CA PHE A 11 4.36 6.20 39.72
C PHE A 11 3.46 6.19 40.95
N LYS A 12 2.64 5.16 41.10
CA LYS A 12 1.86 4.93 42.31
C LYS A 12 2.70 4.10 43.28
N VAL A 13 3.10 4.73 44.39
CA VAL A 13 3.92 4.09 45.43
C VAL A 13 3.01 3.45 46.47
N PRO A 14 3.17 2.15 46.78
CA PRO A 14 2.41 1.48 47.82
C PRO A 14 2.81 1.96 49.22
N VAL A 15 1.88 1.82 50.17
CA VAL A 15 2.02 2.30 51.55
C VAL A 15 3.14 1.60 52.32
N THR A 16 3.41 0.33 52.00
CA THR A 16 4.48 -0.48 52.61
C THR A 16 5.84 0.14 52.34
N LEU A 17 6.13 0.45 51.07
CA LEU A 17 7.37 1.09 50.66
C LEU A 17 7.56 2.47 51.31
N LEU A 18 6.48 3.27 51.43
CA LEU A 18 6.58 4.59 52.07
C LEU A 18 7.05 4.51 53.53
N ARG A 19 6.79 3.41 54.24
CA ARG A 19 7.27 3.21 55.62
C ARG A 19 8.74 2.80 55.66
N GLU A 20 9.16 1.91 54.76
CA GLU A 20 10.55 1.46 54.63
C GLU A 20 11.46 2.63 54.25
N ILE A 21 11.05 3.41 53.25
CA ILE A 21 11.77 4.62 52.82
C ILE A 21 11.95 5.62 53.97
N LYS A 22 10.95 5.76 54.86
CA LYS A 22 11.02 6.66 56.02
C LYS A 22 12.05 6.20 57.06
N GLN A 23 12.29 4.90 57.17
CA GLN A 23 13.29 4.34 58.09
C GLN A 23 14.71 4.45 57.50
N ASP A 24 14.84 4.35 56.18
CA ASP A 24 16.13 4.38 55.48
C ASP A 24 16.65 5.80 55.16
N LEU A 25 15.79 6.82 55.21
CA LEU A 25 16.22 8.22 55.06
C LEU A 25 16.75 8.79 56.39
N LYS A 26 17.97 9.32 56.36
CA LYS A 26 18.55 10.09 57.48
C LYS A 26 17.72 11.37 57.72
N LEU A 27 17.46 11.72 58.98
CA LEU A 27 16.66 12.88 59.40
C LEU A 27 17.07 14.21 58.71
N GLU A 28 18.36 14.41 58.46
CA GLU A 28 18.91 15.61 57.76
C GLU A 28 18.48 15.72 56.29
N THR A 29 18.07 14.61 55.66
CA THR A 29 17.66 14.59 54.25
C THR A 29 16.19 14.93 54.03
N LEU A 30 15.37 14.94 55.10
CA LEU A 30 13.94 15.28 55.02
C LEU A 30 13.71 16.78 54.83
N GLU A 31 14.59 17.66 55.33
CA GLU A 31 14.41 19.12 55.24
C GLU A 31 14.45 19.62 53.79
N ASN A 32 15.25 18.99 52.92
CA ASN A 32 15.41 19.35 51.51
C ASN A 32 14.57 18.50 50.54
N ALA A 33 13.56 17.78 51.05
CA ALA A 33 12.72 16.92 50.23
C ALA A 33 11.68 17.69 49.38
N PRO A 34 11.38 17.23 48.15
CA PRO A 34 10.28 17.74 47.33
C PRO A 34 8.94 17.71 48.09
N PRO A 35 8.04 18.69 47.85
CA PRO A 35 6.79 18.81 48.59
C PRO A 35 5.86 17.58 48.39
N VAL A 36 5.98 16.89 47.26
CA VAL A 36 5.23 15.67 46.96
C VAL A 36 5.68 14.51 47.86
N ILE A 37 7.00 14.35 48.04
CA ILE A 37 7.61 13.31 48.88
C ILE A 37 7.38 13.60 50.37
N LYS A 38 7.54 14.84 50.83
CA LYS A 38 7.24 15.23 52.23
C LYS A 38 5.81 14.84 52.62
N LYS A 39 4.85 15.23 51.77
CA LYS A 39 3.44 14.87 51.95
C LYS A 39 3.14 13.38 51.75
N ALA A 40 4.04 12.59 51.14
CA ALA A 40 3.89 11.14 51.01
C ALA A 40 4.41 10.40 52.25
N LEU A 41 5.46 10.92 52.88
CA LEU A 41 6.05 10.38 54.11
C LEU A 41 5.26 10.75 55.38
N GLU A 42 4.61 11.91 55.39
CA GLU A 42 3.75 12.37 56.50
C GLU A 42 2.43 11.61 56.57
N CYS A 43 1.83 11.28 55.42
CA CYS A 43 0.52 10.62 55.32
C CYS A 43 0.61 9.31 54.52
N PRO A 44 1.13 8.22 55.12
CA PRO A 44 1.21 6.91 54.45
C PRO A 44 -0.16 6.24 54.29
N ALA A 45 -1.26 6.81 54.79
CA ALA A 45 -2.58 6.16 54.81
C ALA A 45 -3.19 5.88 53.42
N LYS A 46 -2.70 6.52 52.35
CA LYS A 46 -3.15 6.29 50.97
C LYS A 46 -1.93 6.24 50.05
N GLY A 47 -1.86 5.22 49.18
CA GLY A 47 -0.82 5.14 48.15
C GLY A 47 -0.80 6.41 47.30
N LYS A 48 0.37 6.99 47.11
CA LYS A 48 0.52 8.35 46.55
C LYS A 48 1.21 8.31 45.20
N ILE A 49 0.86 9.28 44.36
CA ILE A 49 1.43 9.44 43.03
C ILE A 49 2.71 10.28 43.15
N VAL A 50 3.77 9.80 42.53
CA VAL A 50 5.12 10.36 42.54
C VAL A 50 5.59 10.47 41.09
N TYR A 51 6.35 11.51 40.74
CA TYR A 51 6.86 11.71 39.38
C TYR A 51 8.29 11.16 39.24
N LEU A 52 8.76 11.06 37.99
CA LEU A 52 10.12 10.58 37.72
C LEU A 52 11.21 11.46 38.36
N GLU A 53 10.97 12.77 38.45
CA GLU A 53 11.87 13.74 39.09
C GLU A 53 12.01 13.50 40.60
N ASP A 54 10.90 13.15 41.26
CA ASP A 54 10.89 12.80 42.68
C ASP A 54 11.64 11.48 42.93
N LEU A 55 11.50 10.52 42.01
CA LEU A 55 12.12 9.20 42.08
C LEU A 55 13.63 9.27 41.85
N SER A 56 14.09 10.14 40.94
CA SER A 56 15.53 10.41 40.74
C SER A 56 16.15 11.13 41.95
N TRP A 57 15.41 12.04 42.58
CA TRP A 57 15.81 12.66 43.84
C TRP A 57 16.02 11.61 44.94
N MET A 58 15.07 10.67 45.10
CA MET A 58 15.20 9.58 46.08
C MET A 58 16.42 8.69 45.80
N HIS A 59 16.61 8.25 44.55
CA HIS A 59 17.75 7.43 44.16
C HIS A 59 19.10 8.06 44.53
N SER A 60 19.23 9.38 44.40
CA SER A 60 20.48 10.10 44.70
C SER A 60 20.84 10.12 46.19
N ARG A 61 19.87 9.91 47.10
CA ARG A 61 20.04 10.10 48.56
C ARG A 61 19.84 8.83 49.39
N VAL A 62 19.36 7.74 48.80
CA VAL A 62 19.23 6.44 49.47
C VAL A 62 20.60 5.77 49.60
N SER A 63 20.93 5.29 50.81
CA SER A 63 22.24 4.67 51.08
C SER A 63 22.39 3.30 50.41
N ASN A 64 21.30 2.56 50.24
CA ASN A 64 21.29 1.24 49.62
C ASN A 64 20.86 1.31 48.14
N LYS A 65 21.79 1.69 47.27
CA LYS A 65 21.56 1.77 45.81
C LYS A 65 21.27 0.42 45.17
N ALA A 66 21.74 -0.67 45.76
CA ALA A 66 21.58 -2.02 45.21
C ALA A 66 20.11 -2.48 45.24
N CYS A 67 19.34 -2.13 46.28
CA CYS A 67 17.94 -2.56 46.43
C CYS A 67 16.90 -1.61 45.78
N PHE A 68 17.34 -0.50 45.17
CA PHE A 68 16.42 0.49 44.61
C PHE A 68 15.54 -0.06 43.46
N HIS A 69 16.06 -1.03 42.71
CA HIS A 69 15.30 -1.69 41.65
C HIS A 69 14.11 -2.50 42.21
N GLU A 70 14.24 -3.10 43.40
CA GLU A 70 13.16 -3.81 44.08
C GLU A 70 12.06 -2.84 44.53
N TRP A 71 12.43 -1.62 44.91
CA TRP A 71 11.47 -0.57 45.24
C TRP A 71 10.67 -0.11 44.01
N ILE A 72 11.35 0.12 42.88
CA ILE A 72 10.66 0.46 41.62
C ILE A 72 9.74 -0.68 41.19
N ALA A 73 10.17 -1.93 41.33
CA ALA A 73 9.37 -3.11 40.96
C ALA A 73 8.05 -3.22 41.75
N GLN A 74 8.02 -2.71 42.98
CA GLN A 74 6.80 -2.64 43.79
C GLN A 74 5.91 -1.42 43.48
N CYS A 75 6.40 -0.46 42.69
CA CYS A 75 5.63 0.71 42.26
C CYS A 75 4.78 0.38 41.02
N THR A 76 3.54 0.85 40.99
CA THR A 76 2.69 0.70 39.80
C THR A 76 2.86 1.90 38.87
N ILE A 77 3.31 1.66 37.64
CA ILE A 77 3.48 2.70 36.62
C ILE A 77 2.12 3.03 36.01
N LEU A 78 1.73 4.31 36.05
CA LEU A 78 0.53 4.83 35.39
C LEU A 78 0.97 5.55 34.11
N LEU A 79 0.70 4.91 32.97
CA LEU A 79 0.97 5.51 31.66
C LEU A 79 -0.10 6.55 31.31
N PRO A 80 0.30 7.72 30.77
CA PRO A 80 -0.63 8.64 30.16
C PRO A 80 -1.45 7.95 29.07
N ARG A 81 -2.77 8.06 29.14
CA ARG A 81 -3.64 7.58 28.07
C ARG A 81 -3.71 8.60 26.95
N LEU A 82 -3.56 8.12 25.73
CA LEU A 82 -3.79 8.92 24.53
C LEU A 82 -5.29 9.26 24.47
N LYS A 83 -5.61 10.55 24.30
CA LYS A 83 -6.99 10.96 24.03
C LYS A 83 -7.38 10.45 22.64
N GLU A 84 -8.24 9.45 22.59
CA GLU A 84 -8.83 9.00 21.33
C GLU A 84 -9.80 10.07 20.85
N GLU A 85 -9.46 10.73 19.75
CA GLU A 85 -10.40 11.62 19.06
C GLU A 85 -11.55 10.76 18.50
N PRO A 86 -12.82 11.17 18.68
CA PRO A 86 -13.94 10.45 18.09
C PRO A 86 -13.79 10.44 16.58
N ARG A 87 -13.99 9.27 15.98
CA ARG A 87 -13.80 9.08 14.54
C ARG A 87 -14.88 9.86 13.79
N ASN A 88 -14.47 10.55 12.72
CA ASN A 88 -15.41 11.34 11.92
C ASN A 88 -16.49 10.42 11.31
N PRO A 89 -17.79 10.64 11.60
CA PRO A 89 -18.86 9.74 11.17
C PRO A 89 -18.98 9.65 9.65
N GLU A 90 -18.66 10.73 8.92
CA GLU A 90 -18.68 10.72 7.46
C GLU A 90 -17.58 9.81 6.88
N LEU A 91 -16.40 9.83 7.51
CA LEU A 91 -15.29 8.97 7.09
C LEU A 91 -15.56 7.50 7.43
N GLU A 92 -16.20 7.21 8.55
CA GLU A 92 -16.60 5.84 8.88
C GLU A 92 -17.62 5.28 7.89
N ALA A 93 -18.65 6.06 7.55
CA ALA A 93 -19.64 5.66 6.56
C ALA A 93 -18.99 5.37 5.19
N ARG A 94 -18.04 6.22 4.76
CA ARG A 94 -17.26 5.97 3.52
C ARG A 94 -16.41 4.71 3.62
N CYS A 95 -15.74 4.49 4.74
CA CYS A 95 -14.93 3.28 4.95
C CYS A 95 -15.79 2.01 4.95
N GLN A 96 -16.98 2.05 5.56
CA GLN A 96 -17.91 0.92 5.54
C GLN A 96 -18.38 0.61 4.12
N LYS A 97 -18.72 1.64 3.34
CA LYS A 97 -19.08 1.48 1.91
C LYS A 97 -17.94 0.84 1.12
N LEU A 98 -16.71 1.37 1.22
CA LEU A 98 -15.56 0.82 0.49
C LEU A 98 -15.24 -0.62 0.89
N LYS A 99 -15.39 -0.97 2.17
CA LYS A 99 -15.23 -2.36 2.63
C LYS A 99 -16.29 -3.28 2.06
N ALA A 100 -17.55 -2.84 1.99
CA ALA A 100 -18.62 -3.60 1.37
C ALA A 100 -18.34 -3.80 -0.13
N ASP A 101 -17.96 -2.75 -0.85
CA ASP A 101 -17.60 -2.83 -2.27
C ASP A 101 -16.41 -3.77 -2.53
N GLN A 102 -15.42 -3.79 -1.64
CA GLN A 102 -14.28 -4.70 -1.74
C GLN A 102 -14.68 -6.14 -1.47
N ALA A 103 -15.47 -6.39 -0.43
CA ALA A 103 -15.98 -7.72 -0.11
C ALA A 103 -16.83 -8.30 -1.25
N ASP A 104 -17.66 -7.46 -1.89
CA ASP A 104 -18.43 -7.85 -3.07
C ASP A 104 -17.55 -8.26 -4.24
N ARG A 105 -16.47 -7.51 -4.51
CA ARG A 105 -15.50 -7.87 -5.57
C ARG A 105 -14.79 -9.19 -5.27
N GLU A 106 -14.39 -9.40 -4.02
CA GLU A 106 -13.74 -10.64 -3.58
C GLU A 106 -14.69 -11.83 -3.65
N TYR A 107 -15.95 -11.66 -3.25
CA TYR A 107 -16.99 -12.66 -3.40
C TYR A 107 -17.20 -13.05 -4.87
N ARG A 108 -17.39 -12.05 -5.76
CA ARG A 108 -17.53 -12.29 -7.21
C ARG A 108 -16.33 -13.04 -7.80
N ARG A 109 -15.11 -12.70 -7.37
CA ARG A 109 -13.89 -13.42 -7.79
C ARG A 109 -13.92 -14.89 -7.36
N MET A 110 -14.36 -15.21 -6.13
CA MET A 110 -14.44 -16.59 -5.65
C MET A 110 -15.47 -17.43 -6.41
N ILE A 111 -16.63 -16.85 -6.74
CA ILE A 111 -17.71 -17.59 -7.41
C ILE A 111 -17.58 -17.65 -8.93
N MET A 112 -16.65 -16.89 -9.53
CA MET A 112 -16.46 -16.79 -10.98
C MET A 112 -16.21 -18.14 -11.67
N ASN A 113 -15.58 -19.09 -10.98
CA ASN A 113 -15.21 -20.38 -11.58
C ASN A 113 -16.28 -21.47 -11.39
N VAL A 114 -17.32 -21.22 -10.62
CA VAL A 114 -18.34 -22.23 -10.27
C VAL A 114 -19.40 -22.34 -11.37
N ASP A 115 -19.66 -21.27 -12.12
CA ASP A 115 -20.63 -21.26 -13.21
C ASP A 115 -19.93 -20.96 -14.55
N SER A 116 -19.41 -22.02 -15.20
CA SER A 116 -18.84 -21.92 -16.56
C SER A 116 -19.91 -21.74 -17.65
N SER A 117 -21.19 -21.94 -17.31
CA SER A 117 -22.32 -21.88 -18.25
C SER A 117 -22.84 -20.45 -18.42
N ARG A 118 -22.79 -19.64 -17.36
CA ARG A 118 -22.85 -18.18 -17.47
C ARG A 118 -21.45 -17.67 -17.78
N LYS A 119 -21.10 -17.60 -19.06
CA LYS A 119 -20.07 -16.64 -19.49
C LYS A 119 -20.43 -15.31 -18.82
N PRO A 120 -19.59 -14.77 -17.93
CA PRO A 120 -19.85 -13.45 -17.41
C PRO A 120 -19.94 -12.58 -18.65
N PHE A 121 -21.10 -11.95 -18.86
CA PHE A 121 -21.20 -10.79 -19.73
C PHE A 121 -20.01 -9.95 -19.32
N THR A 122 -19.03 -9.86 -20.22
CA THR A 122 -17.72 -9.29 -19.92
C THR A 122 -17.99 -7.99 -19.22
N ASP A 123 -17.60 -7.92 -17.96
CA ASP A 123 -17.78 -6.72 -17.16
C ASP A 123 -17.25 -5.59 -18.04
N ASP A 124 -18.12 -4.65 -18.42
CA ASP A 124 -17.81 -3.44 -19.20
C ASP A 124 -16.88 -2.51 -18.40
N SER A 125 -16.08 -3.09 -17.51
CA SER A 125 -14.95 -2.50 -16.84
C SER A 125 -14.08 -1.84 -17.89
N ILE A 126 -13.96 -0.53 -17.75
CA ILE A 126 -13.08 0.34 -18.53
C ILE A 126 -11.70 -0.31 -18.75
N GLY A 127 -11.20 -1.12 -17.80
CA GLY A 127 -9.93 -1.83 -17.95
C GLY A 127 -9.89 -2.88 -19.08
N SER A 128 -10.98 -3.62 -19.34
CA SER A 128 -11.04 -4.59 -20.45
C SER A 128 -11.12 -3.88 -21.79
N GLN A 129 -11.90 -2.79 -21.87
CA GLN A 129 -12.01 -1.94 -23.05
C GLN A 129 -10.69 -1.22 -23.37
N ILE A 130 -10.02 -0.65 -22.36
CA ILE A 130 -8.68 -0.04 -22.52
C ILE A 130 -7.67 -1.10 -23.00
N ARG A 131 -7.72 -2.32 -22.46
CA ARG A 131 -6.80 -3.38 -22.89
C ARG A 131 -7.02 -3.76 -24.36
N GLN A 132 -8.26 -3.79 -24.83
CA GLN A 132 -8.58 -4.05 -26.23
C GLN A 132 -8.18 -2.87 -27.15
N MET A 133 -8.38 -1.63 -26.70
CA MET A 133 -7.92 -0.43 -27.40
C MET A 133 -6.40 -0.36 -27.52
N ASN A 134 -5.66 -0.75 -26.47
CA ASN A 134 -4.19 -0.75 -26.48
C ASN A 134 -3.63 -1.61 -27.62
N SER A 135 -4.24 -2.78 -27.88
CA SER A 135 -3.76 -3.67 -28.94
C SER A 135 -3.97 -3.08 -30.34
N GLN A 136 -5.10 -2.41 -30.57
CA GLN A 136 -5.39 -1.78 -31.87
C GLN A 136 -4.50 -0.55 -32.09
N LEU A 137 -4.26 0.24 -31.05
CA LEU A 137 -3.34 1.39 -31.11
C LEU A 137 -1.90 0.96 -31.40
N ILE A 138 -1.45 -0.17 -30.82
CA ILE A 138 -0.12 -0.73 -31.11
C ILE A 138 0.01 -1.12 -32.58
N ALA A 139 -1.02 -1.74 -33.17
CA ALA A 139 -1.02 -2.12 -34.59
C ALA A 139 -0.96 -0.89 -35.51
N VAL A 140 -1.70 0.18 -35.19
CA VAL A 140 -1.66 1.44 -35.95
C VAL A 140 -0.29 2.12 -35.82
N ALA A 141 0.31 2.11 -34.63
CA ALA A 141 1.64 2.67 -34.41
C ALA A 141 2.71 1.90 -35.20
N GLN A 142 2.63 0.56 -35.22
CA GLN A 142 3.51 -0.30 -36.02
C GLN A 142 3.42 0.03 -37.51
N PHE A 143 2.20 0.20 -38.04
CA PHE A 143 1.98 0.61 -39.42
C PHE A 143 2.67 1.93 -39.74
N VAL A 144 2.46 2.96 -38.91
CA VAL A 144 3.07 4.29 -39.12
C VAL A 144 4.60 4.20 -39.06
N PHE A 145 5.14 3.44 -38.12
CA PHE A 145 6.59 3.28 -37.97
C PHE A 145 7.21 2.53 -39.17
N SER A 146 6.53 1.50 -39.68
CA SER A 146 6.94 0.74 -40.86
C SER A 146 6.96 1.60 -42.12
N VAL A 147 5.90 2.39 -42.36
CA VAL A 147 5.83 3.32 -43.51
C VAL A 147 6.87 4.43 -43.39
N ALA A 148 7.04 5.01 -42.20
CA ALA A 148 8.05 6.03 -41.95
C ALA A 148 9.48 5.49 -42.17
N ALA A 149 9.78 4.30 -41.65
CA ALA A 149 11.06 3.64 -41.87
C ALA A 149 11.30 3.35 -43.35
N GLY A 150 10.29 2.88 -44.09
CA GLY A 150 10.35 2.66 -45.53
C GLY A 150 10.63 3.93 -46.33
N PHE A 151 9.98 5.04 -45.95
CA PHE A 151 10.20 6.34 -46.55
C PHE A 151 11.61 6.86 -46.26
N LEU A 152 12.05 6.83 -44.99
CA LEU A 152 13.40 7.26 -44.59
C LEU A 152 14.46 6.40 -45.27
N PHE A 153 14.25 5.09 -45.36
CA PHE A 153 15.14 4.18 -46.06
C PHE A 153 15.23 4.50 -47.56
N GLY A 154 14.11 4.76 -48.23
CA GLY A 154 14.14 5.17 -49.63
C GLY A 154 14.74 6.56 -49.84
N PHE A 155 14.55 7.51 -48.92
CA PHE A 155 15.07 8.88 -49.06
C PHE A 155 16.57 8.98 -48.70
N VAL A 156 16.95 8.51 -47.50
CA VAL A 156 18.32 8.58 -46.95
C VAL A 156 19.17 7.40 -47.39
N GLY A 157 18.58 6.22 -47.56
CA GLY A 157 19.33 5.01 -47.92
C GLY A 157 19.99 5.13 -49.29
N ILE A 158 19.30 5.69 -50.30
CA ILE A 158 19.91 5.88 -51.62
C ILE A 158 21.09 6.84 -51.57
N GLU A 159 21.01 7.90 -50.77
CA GLU A 159 22.11 8.83 -50.59
C GLU A 159 23.36 8.13 -50.07
N LEU A 160 23.19 7.20 -49.13
CA LEU A 160 24.28 6.38 -48.59
C LEU A 160 24.83 5.36 -49.60
N PHE A 161 23.99 4.81 -50.49
CA PHE A 161 24.41 3.77 -51.44
C PHE A 161 24.93 4.30 -52.79
N VAL A 162 24.36 5.40 -53.30
CA VAL A 162 24.55 5.88 -54.69
C VAL A 162 25.17 7.29 -54.75
N GLY A 163 25.27 8.01 -53.63
CA GLY A 163 25.90 9.35 -53.57
C GLY A 163 24.93 10.51 -53.82
N GLU A 164 25.46 11.71 -54.12
CA GLU A 164 24.66 12.91 -54.39
C GLU A 164 23.78 12.73 -55.63
N GLN A 165 22.47 12.65 -55.42
CA GLN A 165 21.45 12.63 -56.46
C GLN A 165 20.45 13.76 -56.19
N ASP A 166 19.75 14.19 -57.23
CA ASP A 166 18.73 15.22 -57.11
C ASP A 166 17.68 14.82 -56.06
N THR A 167 17.38 15.75 -55.17
CA THR A 167 16.41 15.57 -54.08
C THR A 167 15.06 15.06 -54.58
N GLY A 168 14.67 15.43 -55.80
CA GLY A 168 13.43 14.98 -56.44
C GLY A 168 13.38 13.47 -56.70
N PHE A 169 14.48 12.85 -57.15
CA PHE A 169 14.54 11.40 -57.38
C PHE A 169 14.55 10.62 -56.07
N ARG A 170 15.27 11.12 -55.05
CA ARG A 170 15.28 10.55 -53.71
C ARG A 170 13.90 10.58 -53.05
N LEU A 171 13.19 11.69 -53.21
CA LEU A 171 11.83 11.84 -52.72
C LEU A 171 10.88 10.87 -53.45
N LEU A 172 10.99 10.77 -54.78
CA LEU A 172 10.18 9.87 -55.58
C LEU A 172 10.39 8.41 -55.14
N LEU A 173 11.64 7.97 -54.97
CA LEU A 173 11.91 6.60 -54.56
C LEU A 173 11.45 6.35 -53.11
N GLY A 174 11.66 7.31 -52.19
CA GLY A 174 11.14 7.25 -50.82
C GLY A 174 9.63 7.01 -50.79
N VAL A 175 8.87 7.75 -51.61
CA VAL A 175 7.42 7.57 -51.73
C VAL A 175 7.06 6.21 -52.31
N ILE A 176 7.75 5.74 -53.36
CA ILE A 176 7.50 4.42 -53.97
C ILE A 176 7.73 3.30 -52.94
N CYS A 177 8.85 3.33 -52.21
CA CYS A 177 9.15 2.36 -51.16
C CYS A 177 8.10 2.39 -50.04
N ALA A 178 7.71 3.57 -49.59
CA ALA A 178 6.66 3.74 -48.58
C ALA A 178 5.30 3.19 -49.03
N LEU A 179 4.94 3.39 -50.30
CA LEU A 179 3.70 2.87 -50.89
C LEU A 179 3.68 1.33 -50.93
N ILE A 180 4.78 0.69 -51.34
CA ILE A 180 4.88 -0.77 -51.38
C ILE A 180 4.69 -1.35 -49.96
N ILE A 181 5.37 -0.76 -48.97
CA ILE A 181 5.29 -1.20 -47.57
C ILE A 181 3.88 -0.97 -47.02
N ALA A 182 3.28 0.20 -47.29
CA ALA A 182 1.92 0.50 -46.85
C ALA A 182 0.88 -0.50 -47.41
N LEU A 183 1.01 -0.87 -48.68
CA LEU A 183 0.13 -1.88 -49.30
C LEU A 183 0.32 -3.27 -48.66
N ALA A 184 1.56 -3.66 -48.37
CA ALA A 184 1.83 -4.93 -47.70
C ALA A 184 1.24 -4.98 -46.29
N GLU A 185 1.40 -3.92 -45.50
CA GLU A 185 0.87 -3.84 -44.13
C GLU A 185 -0.67 -3.80 -44.11
N ILE A 186 -1.31 -3.04 -45.00
CA ILE A 186 -2.78 -2.99 -45.11
C ILE A 186 -3.35 -4.35 -45.53
N TYR A 187 -2.68 -5.05 -46.46
CA TYR A 187 -3.06 -6.39 -46.87
C TYR A 187 -3.01 -7.38 -45.70
N PHE A 188 -1.93 -7.35 -44.91
CA PHE A 188 -1.78 -8.21 -43.74
C PHE A 188 -2.80 -7.91 -42.63
N LEU A 189 -3.07 -6.62 -42.37
CA LEU A 189 -4.11 -6.20 -41.43
C LEU A 189 -5.52 -6.66 -41.86
N ALA A 190 -5.84 -6.54 -43.15
CA ALA A 190 -7.13 -6.98 -43.68
C ALA A 190 -7.33 -8.50 -43.55
N GLN A 191 -6.29 -9.30 -43.81
CA GLN A 191 -6.34 -10.75 -43.64
C GLN A 191 -6.54 -11.15 -42.18
N GLN A 192 -5.82 -10.52 -41.23
CA GLN A 192 -6.03 -10.79 -39.81
C GLN A 192 -7.45 -10.46 -39.35
N LEU A 193 -8.06 -9.39 -39.87
CA LEU A 193 -9.45 -9.04 -39.57
C LEU A 193 -10.44 -10.08 -40.15
N ALA A 194 -10.17 -10.61 -41.34
CA ALA A 194 -11.01 -11.64 -41.96
C ALA A 194 -10.93 -12.99 -41.22
N ASP A 195 -9.75 -13.37 -40.75
CA ASP A 195 -9.55 -14.63 -39.99
C ASP A 195 -10.24 -14.57 -38.62
N VAL A 196 -10.35 -13.39 -37.99
CA VAL A 196 -11.11 -13.20 -36.75
C VAL A 196 -12.63 -13.37 -36.95
N VAL A 197 -13.14 -13.09 -38.15
CA VAL A 197 -14.59 -13.19 -38.47
C VAL A 197 -15.03 -14.63 -38.72
N THR A 198 -14.10 -15.55 -39.02
CA THR A 198 -14.43 -16.93 -39.35
C THR A 198 -14.25 -17.82 -38.10
N PRO A 199 -15.31 -18.26 -37.41
CA PRO A 199 -15.15 -19.15 -36.26
C PRO A 199 -14.56 -20.50 -36.70
N PRO A 200 -13.73 -21.15 -35.88
CA PRO A 200 -13.22 -22.48 -36.18
C PRO A 200 -14.40 -23.45 -36.37
N ALA A 201 -14.33 -24.28 -37.41
CA ALA A 201 -15.35 -25.26 -37.74
C ALA A 201 -15.75 -26.07 -36.49
N PRO A 202 -17.04 -26.39 -36.29
CA PRO A 202 -17.46 -27.15 -35.12
C PRO A 202 -16.72 -28.48 -35.07
N LEU A 203 -15.92 -28.69 -34.02
CA LEU A 203 -15.36 -30.01 -33.72
C LEU A 203 -16.54 -30.97 -33.51
N ALA A 204 -16.59 -32.02 -34.33
CA ALA A 204 -17.59 -33.07 -34.23
C ALA A 204 -17.60 -33.65 -32.79
N PRO A 205 -18.78 -33.90 -32.20
CA PRO A 205 -18.86 -34.34 -30.81
C PRO A 205 -18.18 -35.71 -30.62
N PRO A 206 -17.42 -35.92 -29.54
CA PRO A 206 -16.83 -37.22 -29.24
C PRO A 206 -17.95 -38.22 -28.92
N GLY A 207 -17.87 -39.40 -29.55
CA GLY A 207 -18.88 -40.44 -29.47
C GLY A 207 -19.25 -40.81 -28.04
N SER A 208 -20.56 -40.89 -27.80
CA SER A 208 -21.14 -41.42 -26.57
C SER A 208 -20.74 -42.89 -26.40
N LYS A 209 -19.77 -43.16 -25.51
CA LYS A 209 -19.68 -44.50 -24.92
C LYS A 209 -20.71 -44.56 -23.80
N ILE A 210 -21.91 -44.98 -24.20
CA ILE A 210 -22.95 -45.51 -23.32
C ILE A 210 -22.36 -46.75 -22.65
N HIS A 211 -21.94 -46.63 -21.38
CA HIS A 211 -21.67 -47.81 -20.56
C HIS A 211 -23.01 -48.23 -19.94
N ARG A 212 -23.58 -49.31 -20.49
CA ARG A 212 -24.67 -50.07 -19.88
C ARG A 212 -24.04 -51.06 -18.90
N ASP A 213 -24.70 -51.11 -17.74
CA ASP A 213 -24.74 -52.15 -16.70
C ASP A 213 -23.45 -52.45 -15.90
#